data_AF-A0A2D6E2B0-F1
#
_entry.id   AF-A0A2D6E2B0-F1
#
_cell.length_a   1.000
_cell.length_b   1.000
_cell.length_c   1.000
_cell.angle_alpha   90.00
_cell.angle_beta   90.00
_cell.angle_gamma   90.00
#
_symmetry.space_group_name_H-M   'P 1'
#
loop_
_entity.id
_entity.type
_entity.pdbx_description
1 polymer ?
#
loop_
_entity_poly.entity_id
_entity_poly.type
_entity_poly.pdbx_seq_one_letter_code
_entity_poly.pdbx_strand_id
1 'polypeptide(L)' 'MPLPDPKGRQGKGDFISSCMSNDKMKGEFPNEKQRLAVCYSQYKRAKRSDGSEADWEAWFIKQKVIWWD' A
#
# COMPACT_ATOMS: atom_id res chain seq x y z
N MET A 1 -10.59 -6.40 2.02
CA MET A 1 -9.92 -7.33 2.96
C MET A 1 -8.55 -6.76 3.34
N PRO A 2 -8.13 -6.74 4.61
CA PRO A 2 -6.84 -6.15 4.96
C PRO A 2 -5.70 -7.04 4.46
N LEU A 3 -4.82 -6.45 3.66
CA LEU A 3 -3.56 -7.03 3.23
C LEU A 3 -2.49 -6.81 4.31
N PRO A 4 -1.41 -7.59 4.35
CA PRO A 4 -0.36 -7.37 5.35
C PRO A 4 0.34 -6.02 5.14
N ASP A 5 0.21 -5.12 6.11
CA ASP A 5 0.88 -3.82 6.10
C ASP A 5 2.29 -3.90 6.73
N PRO A 6 3.26 -3.12 6.23
CA PRO A 6 4.59 -3.02 6.84
C PRO A 6 4.53 -2.43 8.25
N LYS A 7 5.25 -3.04 9.20
CA LYS A 7 5.27 -2.55 10.59
C LYS A 7 6.27 -1.41 10.76
N GLY A 8 5.81 -0.16 10.82
CA GLY A 8 6.63 1.00 11.20
C GLY A 8 7.96 1.10 10.45
N ARG A 9 9.08 0.84 11.15
CA ARG A 9 10.45 0.86 10.60
C ARG A 9 10.91 -0.46 9.95
N GLN A 10 10.00 -1.39 9.66
CA GLN A 10 10.35 -2.67 9.06
C GLN A 10 11.16 -2.47 7.77
N GLY A 11 12.30 -3.17 7.67
CA GLY A 11 13.14 -3.13 6.48
C GLY A 11 12.40 -3.70 5.26
N LYS A 12 12.72 -3.17 4.08
CA LYS A 12 12.16 -3.64 2.80
C LYS A 12 12.29 -5.15 2.64
N GLY A 13 13.46 -5.71 2.90
CA GLY A 13 13.71 -7.16 2.78
C GLY A 13 12.79 -7.99 3.68
N ASP A 14 12.70 -7.63 4.95
CA ASP A 14 11.89 -8.34 5.95
C ASP A 14 10.40 -8.29 5.62
N PHE A 15 9.91 -7.12 5.19
CA PHE A 15 8.53 -6.98 4.75
C PHE A 15 8.24 -7.82 3.51
N ILE A 16 9.10 -7.77 2.50
CA ILE A 16 8.88 -8.55 1.27
C ILE A 16 8.91 -10.06 1.57
N SER A 17 9.86 -10.54 2.37
CA SER A 17 9.93 -11.96 2.74
C SER A 17 8.67 -12.44 3.48
N SER A 18 8.20 -11.65 4.46
CA SER A 18 6.97 -11.96 5.21
C SER A 18 5.71 -11.86 4.35
N CYS A 19 5.60 -10.83 3.50
CA CYS A 19 4.49 -10.65 2.57
C CYS A 19 4.41 -11.81 1.54
N MET A 20 5.55 -12.25 1.02
CA MET A 20 5.60 -13.35 0.06
C MET A 20 5.24 -14.71 0.69
N SER A 21 5.58 -14.89 1.97
CA SER A 21 5.33 -16.15 2.70
C SER A 21 3.93 -16.23 3.31
N ASN A 22 3.19 -15.13 3.36
CA ASN A 22 1.88 -15.05 3.97
C ASN A 22 0.84 -15.91 3.22
N ASP A 23 0.07 -16.73 3.94
CA ASP A 23 -0.87 -17.69 3.34
C ASP A 23 -2.02 -17.03 2.60
N LYS A 24 -2.48 -15.86 3.05
CA LYS A 24 -3.48 -15.08 2.34
C LYS A 24 -2.94 -14.54 1.03
N MET A 25 -1.70 -14.04 1.03
CA MET A 25 -1.02 -13.63 -0.19
C MET A 25 -0.86 -14.81 -1.14
N LYS A 26 -0.52 -16.01 -0.62
CA LYS A 26 -0.49 -17.29 -1.36
C LYS A 26 -1.81 -17.64 -2.03
N GLY A 27 -2.92 -17.52 -1.31
CA GLY A 27 -4.26 -17.79 -1.85
C GLY A 27 -4.73 -16.76 -2.88
N GLU A 28 -4.57 -15.47 -2.60
CA GLU A 28 -5.09 -14.39 -3.47
C GLU A 28 -4.22 -14.13 -4.70
N PHE A 29 -2.90 -14.35 -4.60
CA PHE A 29 -1.95 -14.10 -5.68
C PHE A 29 -1.09 -15.32 -6.00
N PRO A 30 -1.62 -16.50 -6.37
CA PRO A 30 -0.82 -17.73 -6.52
C PRO A 30 0.42 -17.59 -7.41
N ASN A 31 0.37 -16.69 -8.40
CA ASN A 31 1.53 -16.32 -9.20
C ASN A 31 2.55 -15.49 -8.40
N GLU A 32 3.77 -16.00 -8.30
CA GLU A 32 4.85 -15.39 -7.52
C GLU A 32 5.21 -13.98 -7.99
N LYS A 33 5.26 -13.73 -9.31
CA LYS A 33 5.60 -12.40 -9.85
C LYS A 33 4.53 -11.37 -9.51
N GLN A 34 3.26 -11.76 -9.60
CA GLN A 34 2.13 -10.91 -9.22
C GLN A 34 2.17 -10.61 -7.72
N ARG A 35 2.37 -11.63 -6.88
CA ARG A 35 2.50 -11.48 -5.42
C ARG A 35 3.62 -10.51 -5.06
N LEU A 36 4.78 -10.66 -5.71
CA LEU A 36 5.93 -9.80 -5.50
C LEU A 36 5.64 -8.33 -5.88
N ALA A 37 4.96 -8.11 -7.01
CA ALA A 37 4.54 -6.78 -7.43
C ALA A 37 3.59 -6.11 -6.42
N VAL A 38 2.64 -6.89 -5.86
CA VAL A 38 1.72 -6.39 -4.82
C VAL A 38 2.49 -6.07 -3.54
N CYS A 39 3.37 -6.96 -3.08
CA CYS A 39 4.21 -6.73 -1.89
C CYS A 39 5.06 -5.46 -2.04
N TYR A 40 5.72 -5.25 -3.20
CA TYR A 40 6.47 -4.02 -3.42
C TYR A 40 5.60 -2.76 -3.44
N SER A 41 4.41 -2.85 -4.05
CA SER A 41 3.47 -1.74 -4.11
C SER A 41 2.98 -1.35 -2.71
N GLN A 42 2.69 -2.33 -1.84
CA GLN A 42 2.31 -2.10 -0.46
C GLN A 42 3.44 -1.43 0.35
N TYR A 43 4.66 -1.96 0.26
CA TYR A 43 5.81 -1.35 0.91
C TYR A 43 6.03 0.10 0.48
N LYS A 44 5.94 0.38 -0.83
CA LYS A 44 6.08 1.73 -1.37
C LYS A 44 4.98 2.66 -0.87
N ARG A 45 3.73 2.18 -0.78
CA ARG A 45 2.60 2.97 -0.23
C ARG A 45 2.85 3.32 1.24
N ALA A 46 3.25 2.36 2.06
CA ALA A 46 3.55 2.59 3.48
C ALA A 46 4.72 3.57 3.71
N LYS A 47 5.76 3.50 2.86
CA LYS A 47 6.87 4.47 2.90
C LYS A 47 6.50 5.86 2.39
N ARG A 48 5.43 5.99 1.59
CA ARG A 48 4.89 7.29 1.18
C ARG A 48 4.00 7.89 2.27
N SER A 49 3.31 7.08 3.06
CA SER A 49 2.52 7.56 4.21
C SER A 49 3.37 7.87 5.45
N ASP A 50 4.60 7.36 5.53
CA ASP A 50 5.64 7.76 6.52
C ASP A 50 6.15 9.21 6.29
N GLY A 51 5.70 9.88 5.22
CA GLY A 51 5.93 11.29 4.95
C GLY A 51 4.75 11.92 4.23
N SER A 52 3.86 12.57 4.99
CA SER A 52 2.63 13.25 4.57
C SER A 52 1.45 12.35 4.20
N GLU A 53 0.63 12.09 5.22
CA GLU A 53 -0.83 12.04 5.16
C GLU A 53 -1.38 13.38 4.60
N ALA A 54 -1.08 13.70 3.34
CA ALA A 54 -1.63 14.88 2.68
C ALA A 54 -2.57 14.47 1.54
N ASP A 55 -3.82 14.90 1.72
CA ASP A 55 -4.65 15.48 0.66
C ASP A 55 -5.44 14.57 -0.28
N TRP A 56 -5.97 13.44 0.19
CA TRP A 56 -7.16 12.88 -0.47
C TRP A 56 -8.40 13.72 -0.21
N GLU A 57 -8.60 14.17 1.03
CA GLU A 57 -9.73 15.04 1.38
C GLU A 57 -9.57 16.47 0.81
N ALA A 58 -8.35 17.02 0.71
CA ALA A 58 -8.18 18.35 0.12
C ALA A 58 -8.29 18.34 -1.42
N TRP A 59 -7.92 17.26 -2.12
CA TRP A 59 -8.13 17.16 -3.57
C TRP A 59 -9.62 17.10 -3.93
N PHE A 60 -10.42 16.31 -3.19
CA PHE A 60 -11.87 16.25 -3.37
C PHE A 60 -12.57 17.58 -3.05
N ILE A 61 -12.17 18.27 -1.97
CA ILE A 61 -12.73 19.58 -1.62
C ILE A 61 -12.40 20.62 -2.68
N LYS A 62 -11.17 20.64 -3.21
CA LYS A 62 -10.74 21.58 -4.26
C LYS A 62 -11.47 21.35 -5.58
N GLN A 63 -11.82 20.11 -5.91
CA GLN A 63 -12.60 19.78 -7.10
C GLN A 63 -14.09 20.09 -6.94
N LYS A 64 -14.64 20.07 -5.72
CA LYS A 64 -16.04 20.42 -5.44
C LYS A 64 -16.30 21.94 -5.48
N VAL A 65 -15.30 22.76 -5.15
CA VAL A 65 -15.38 24.23 -5.21
C VAL A 65 -15.41 24.76 -6.67
N ILE A 66 -14.90 24.00 -7.64
CA ILE A 66 -14.80 24.45 -9.04
C ILE A 66 -16.10 24.25 -9.84
N TRP A 67 -17.09 23.51 -9.30
CA TRP A 67 -18.32 23.14 -10.03
C TRP A 67 -19.62 23.58 -9.34
N TRP A 68 -19.56 24.54 -8.41
CA TRP A 68 -20.72 25.19 -7.80
C TRP A 68 -20.51 26.70 -7.66
N ASP A 69 -20.10 27.32 -8.77
CA ASP A 69 -20.29 28.73 -9.13
C ASP A 69 -20.63 28.78 -10.64
#